data_AF-A0A8S3Z3A7-F1
#
_entry.id   AF-A0A8S3Z3A7-F1
#
_cell.length_a   1.000
_cell.length_b   1.000
_cell.length_c   1.000
_cell.angle_alpha   90.00
_cell.angle_beta   90.00
_cell.angle_gamma   90.00
#
_symmetry.space_group_name_H-M   'P 1'
#
loop_
_entity.id
_entity.type
_entity.pdbx_description
1 polymer ?
#
loop_
_entity_poly.entity_id
_entity_poly.type
_entity_poly.pdbx_seq_one_letter_code
_entity_poly.pdbx_strand_id
1 'polypeptide(L)'
;MPDIDHDALSKATKVLCVLFIVIVCCINAFLIFIVARKPRFVSSPWCLMLISLSIADIFLALFSLVVNARLTYEHTSLPFGTNLTAQYYQTFIISFVYGVGLILMAVELILRHRRLTPFLKRYLVVVAFAFSALPWLVMLVIDLPLILSDVNWEKSQVEGTPERSRAKIWVSVLVPAILAVVICLVITFINLEPVMNTPETGYRLSTRFLATSHERRFIPDYNHHHVQQYHQRQTINNYHTSQHATESQHPNNHPADVTFQTPTLSTTNAVSEKCVLLFVALIYFICVVPQAALFVSDSKISVRIFLILLHSFYWICNFRSILTPAIWVFYCAEF
;
A
#
# COMPACT_ATOMS: atom_id res chain seq x y z
N MET A 1 12.28 -45.06 -16.75
CA MET A 1 11.85 -43.69 -16.36
C MET A 1 13.11 -42.88 -16.13
N PRO A 2 13.24 -41.65 -16.67
CA PRO A 2 14.45 -40.87 -16.50
C PRO A 2 14.65 -40.47 -15.03
N ASP A 3 15.87 -40.62 -14.55
CA ASP A 3 16.32 -40.16 -13.23
C ASP A 3 16.30 -38.63 -13.19
N ILE A 4 15.93 -38.04 -12.04
CA ILE A 4 15.97 -36.59 -11.85
C ILE A 4 17.45 -36.20 -11.75
N ASP A 5 17.89 -35.29 -12.63
CA ASP A 5 19.21 -34.68 -12.52
C ASP A 5 19.24 -33.74 -11.31
N HIS A 6 19.65 -34.27 -10.16
CA HIS A 6 19.74 -33.55 -8.89
C HIS A 6 20.74 -32.39 -8.95
N ASP A 7 21.79 -32.50 -9.78
CA ASP A 7 22.78 -31.44 -9.94
C ASP A 7 22.19 -30.26 -10.71
N ALA A 8 21.43 -30.53 -11.77
CA ALA A 8 20.69 -29.51 -12.51
C ALA A 8 19.65 -28.81 -11.62
N LEU A 9 18.88 -29.57 -10.83
CA LEU A 9 17.89 -29.01 -9.90
C LEU A 9 18.54 -28.13 -8.83
N SER A 10 19.66 -28.58 -8.26
CA SER A 10 20.42 -27.81 -7.26
C SER A 10 20.96 -26.50 -7.85
N LYS A 11 21.58 -26.55 -9.04
CA LYS A 11 22.07 -25.37 -9.75
C LYS A 11 20.93 -24.39 -10.09
N ALA A 12 19.80 -24.90 -10.58
CA ALA A 12 18.63 -24.08 -10.86
C ALA A 12 18.08 -23.40 -9.60
N THR A 13 17.97 -24.13 -8.48
CA THR A 13 17.51 -23.59 -7.19
C THR A 13 18.42 -22.47 -6.70
N LYS A 14 19.74 -22.65 -6.79
CA LYS A 14 20.74 -21.62 -6.44
C LYS A 14 20.53 -20.33 -7.22
N VAL A 15 20.43 -20.44 -8.54
CA VAL A 15 20.23 -19.29 -9.44
C VAL A 15 18.88 -18.62 -9.18
N LEU A 16 17.80 -19.40 -9.06
CA LEU A 16 16.46 -18.88 -8.79
C LEU A 16 16.41 -18.14 -7.46
N CYS A 17 17.04 -18.64 -6.40
CA CYS A 17 17.10 -17.96 -5.11
C CYS A 17 17.68 -16.56 -5.22
N VAL A 18 18.88 -16.43 -5.82
CA VAL A 18 19.55 -15.14 -5.98
C VAL A 18 18.74 -14.21 -6.88
N LEU A 19 18.21 -14.72 -7.98
CA LEU A 19 17.40 -13.96 -8.92
C LEU A 19 16.14 -13.40 -8.25
N PHE A 20 15.40 -14.23 -7.50
CA PHE A 20 14.21 -13.81 -6.78
C PHE A 20 14.52 -12.77 -5.72
N ILE A 21 15.60 -12.92 -4.95
CA ILE A 21 16.02 -11.92 -3.95
C ILE A 21 16.21 -10.55 -4.63
N VAL A 22 16.99 -10.51 -5.71
CA VAL A 22 17.29 -9.26 -6.42
C VAL A 22 16.03 -8.65 -7.02
N ILE A 23 15.23 -9.43 -7.76
CA ILE A 23 14.03 -8.92 -8.44
C ILE A 23 13.00 -8.44 -7.43
N VAL A 24 12.69 -9.22 -6.39
CA VAL A 24 11.71 -8.85 -5.35
C VAL A 24 12.14 -7.56 -4.65
N CYS A 25 13.42 -7.41 -4.28
CA CYS A 25 13.91 -6.19 -3.65
C CYS A 25 13.79 -4.99 -4.60
N CYS A 26 14.26 -5.12 -5.84
CA CYS A 26 14.25 -4.03 -6.82
C CYS A 26 12.83 -3.54 -7.12
N ILE A 27 11.90 -4.45 -7.40
CA ILE A 27 10.54 -4.08 -7.82
C ILE A 27 9.73 -3.48 -6.66
N ASN A 28 9.88 -4.00 -5.44
CA ASN A 28 9.20 -3.45 -4.27
C ASN A 28 9.80 -2.12 -3.84
N ALA A 29 11.13 -1.95 -3.89
CA ALA A 29 11.77 -0.66 -3.64
C ALA A 29 11.31 0.39 -4.67
N PHE A 30 11.19 -0.01 -5.94
CA PHE A 30 10.69 0.86 -7.00
C PHE A 30 9.21 1.24 -6.79
N LEU A 31 8.35 0.30 -6.37
CA LEU A 31 6.97 0.60 -6.02
C LEU A 31 6.89 1.59 -4.85
N ILE A 32 7.63 1.34 -3.76
CA ILE A 32 7.70 2.26 -2.62
C ILE A 32 8.12 3.66 -3.06
N PHE A 33 9.13 3.76 -3.94
CA PHE A 33 9.59 5.03 -4.47
C PHE A 33 8.52 5.78 -5.27
N ILE A 34 7.78 5.08 -6.15
CA ILE A 34 6.66 5.68 -6.91
C ILE A 34 5.56 6.16 -5.96
N VAL A 35 5.15 5.32 -5.01
CA VAL A 35 4.07 5.64 -4.06
C VAL A 35 4.47 6.81 -3.15
N ALA A 36 5.70 6.83 -2.65
CA ALA A 36 6.21 7.89 -1.77
C ALA A 36 6.35 9.25 -2.46
N ARG A 37 6.42 9.29 -3.80
CA ARG A 37 6.42 10.54 -4.57
C ARG A 37 5.04 11.17 -4.71
N LYS A 38 3.95 10.44 -4.42
CA LYS A 38 2.59 10.98 -4.53
C LYS A 38 2.33 12.03 -3.44
N PRO A 39 1.70 13.17 -3.76
CA PRO A 39 1.39 14.18 -2.76
C PRO A 39 0.45 13.60 -1.71
N ARG A 40 0.72 13.87 -0.43
CA ARG A 40 -0.07 13.39 0.71
C ARG A 40 -0.14 11.86 0.85
N PHE A 41 0.87 11.11 0.36
CA PHE A 41 0.89 9.65 0.49
C PHE A 41 0.76 9.16 1.95
N VAL A 42 1.36 9.87 2.91
CA VAL A 42 1.28 9.56 4.36
C VAL A 42 -0.15 9.63 4.90
N SER A 43 -0.99 10.43 4.27
CA SER A 43 -2.39 10.59 4.66
C SER A 43 -3.31 9.64 3.90
N SER A 44 -2.80 8.83 2.96
CA SER A 44 -3.58 7.87 2.19
C SER A 44 -3.40 6.47 2.79
N PRO A 45 -4.42 5.89 3.45
CA PRO A 45 -4.35 4.54 4.00
C PRO A 45 -3.98 3.51 2.92
N TRP A 46 -4.49 3.71 1.70
CA TRP A 46 -4.14 2.91 0.53
C TRP A 46 -2.64 2.92 0.23
N CYS A 47 -2.02 4.10 0.14
CA CYS A 47 -0.59 4.22 -0.15
C CYS A 47 0.27 3.60 0.97
N LEU A 48 -0.08 3.84 2.24
CA LEU A 48 0.62 3.24 3.36
C LEU A 48 0.44 1.71 3.43
N MET A 49 -0.70 1.18 3.00
CA MET A 49 -0.91 -0.26 2.90
C MET A 49 -0.03 -0.88 1.81
N LEU A 50 0.05 -0.26 0.63
CA LEU A 50 0.95 -0.72 -0.44
C LEU A 50 2.41 -0.73 0.03
N ILE A 51 2.86 0.32 0.71
CA ILE A 51 4.21 0.37 1.29
C ILE A 51 4.42 -0.75 2.31
N SER A 52 3.44 -1.00 3.20
CA SER A 52 3.51 -2.07 4.21
C SER A 52 3.61 -3.46 3.59
N LEU A 53 2.83 -3.73 2.54
CA LEU A 53 2.90 -4.98 1.79
C LEU A 53 4.23 -5.14 1.03
N SER A 54 4.75 -4.06 0.43
CA SER A 54 6.07 -4.09 -0.21
C SER A 54 7.20 -4.32 0.78
N ILE A 55 7.10 -3.76 1.99
CA ILE A 55 8.05 -4.04 3.06
C ILE A 55 7.99 -5.53 3.44
N ALA A 56 6.79 -6.11 3.54
CA ALA A 56 6.62 -7.54 3.82
C ALA A 56 7.34 -8.42 2.78
N ASP A 57 7.22 -8.10 1.49
CA ASP A 57 7.90 -8.80 0.39
C ASP A 57 9.42 -8.60 0.41
N ILE A 58 9.91 -7.41 0.76
CA ILE A 58 11.35 -7.17 0.96
C ILE A 58 11.88 -8.01 2.12
N PHE A 59 11.17 -8.08 3.24
CA PHE A 59 11.55 -8.95 4.36
C PHE A 59 11.53 -10.43 3.97
N LEU A 60 10.54 -10.87 3.18
CA LEU A 60 10.52 -12.24 2.66
C LEU A 60 11.80 -12.55 1.86
N ALA A 61 12.22 -11.63 0.99
CA ALA A 61 13.42 -11.79 0.18
C ALA A 61 14.70 -11.75 1.03
N LEU A 62 14.86 -10.75 1.89
CA LEU A 62 16.10 -10.55 2.63
C LEU A 62 16.27 -11.50 3.82
N PHE A 63 15.18 -12.04 4.36
CA PHE A 63 15.25 -13.00 5.45
C PHE A 63 15.06 -14.44 4.96
N SER A 64 13.87 -14.79 4.49
CA SER A 64 13.56 -16.20 4.17
C SER A 64 14.36 -16.73 2.99
N LEU A 65 14.39 -15.99 1.87
CA LEU A 65 15.12 -16.45 0.69
C LEU A 65 16.63 -16.46 0.88
N VAL A 66 17.19 -15.55 1.70
CA VAL A 66 18.61 -15.57 2.06
C VAL A 66 18.95 -16.79 2.92
N VAL A 67 18.09 -17.13 3.90
CA VAL A 67 18.26 -18.36 4.69
C VAL A 67 18.19 -19.60 3.79
N ASN A 68 17.24 -19.65 2.86
CA ASN A 68 17.14 -20.73 1.89
C ASN A 68 18.35 -20.81 0.95
N ALA A 69 18.83 -19.66 0.47
CA ALA A 69 20.05 -19.59 -0.34
C ALA A 69 21.23 -20.15 0.45
N ARG A 70 21.42 -19.73 1.70
CA ARG A 70 22.52 -20.23 2.55
C ARG A 70 22.47 -21.75 2.71
N LEU A 71 21.31 -22.32 3.02
CA LEU A 71 21.12 -23.79 3.09
C LEU A 71 21.49 -24.49 1.77
N THR A 72 21.16 -23.86 0.64
CA THR A 72 21.41 -24.43 -0.69
C THR A 72 22.90 -24.33 -1.08
N TYR A 73 23.59 -23.25 -0.69
CA TYR A 73 24.98 -22.97 -1.10
C TYR A 73 26.02 -23.57 -0.16
N GLU A 74 25.86 -23.45 1.16
CA GLU A 74 26.91 -23.82 2.12
C GLU A 74 26.83 -25.29 2.54
N HIS A 75 25.72 -26.00 2.27
CA HIS A 75 25.46 -27.36 2.77
C HIS A 75 25.66 -27.52 4.30
N THR A 76 25.73 -26.41 5.03
CA THR A 76 25.88 -26.36 6.49
C THR A 76 24.51 -26.36 7.15
N SER A 77 24.41 -27.03 8.30
CA SER A 77 23.21 -26.96 9.12
C SER A 77 23.13 -25.56 9.76
N LEU A 78 22.01 -24.88 9.50
CA LEU A 78 21.66 -23.68 10.25
C LEU A 78 21.06 -24.06 11.61
N PRO A 79 21.13 -23.15 12.61
CA PRO A 79 20.38 -23.32 13.84
C PRO A 79 18.91 -23.61 13.56
N PHE A 80 18.34 -24.59 14.26
CA PHE A 80 16.96 -25.06 14.07
C PHE A 80 15.97 -23.90 14.05
N GLY A 81 16.07 -22.97 15.01
CA GLY A 81 15.21 -21.80 15.10
C GLY A 81 15.27 -20.88 13.89
N THR A 82 16.45 -20.68 13.28
CA THR A 82 16.61 -19.81 12.10
C THR A 82 15.93 -20.42 10.88
N ASN A 83 16.16 -21.71 10.62
CA ASN A 83 15.54 -22.40 9.50
C ASN A 83 14.01 -22.47 9.66
N LEU A 84 13.54 -22.84 10.86
CA LEU A 84 12.12 -22.93 11.16
C LEU A 84 11.42 -21.56 11.02
N THR A 85 12.02 -20.50 11.56
CA THR A 85 11.46 -19.15 11.49
C THR A 85 11.39 -18.65 10.05
N ALA A 86 12.41 -18.90 9.23
CA ALA A 86 12.38 -18.56 7.80
C ALA A 86 11.23 -19.26 7.07
N GLN A 87 11.08 -20.57 7.26
CA GLN A 87 9.99 -21.35 6.68
C GLN A 87 8.62 -20.84 7.12
N TYR A 88 8.44 -20.59 8.41
CA TYR A 88 7.17 -20.07 8.94
C TYR A 88 6.86 -18.66 8.44
N TYR A 89 7.88 -17.81 8.34
CA TYR A 89 7.72 -16.46 7.80
C TYR A 89 7.21 -16.51 6.36
N GLN A 90 7.82 -17.36 5.55
CA GLN A 90 7.48 -17.50 4.14
C GLN A 90 6.13 -18.16 3.88
N THR A 91 5.81 -19.25 4.59
CA THR A 91 4.60 -20.02 4.31
C THR A 91 3.37 -19.41 4.98
N PHE A 92 3.47 -18.99 6.24
CA PHE A 92 2.32 -18.60 7.05
C PHE A 92 2.23 -17.08 7.20
N ILE A 93 3.24 -16.45 7.80
CA ILE A 93 3.17 -15.04 8.24
C ILE A 93 2.95 -14.08 7.07
N ILE A 94 3.78 -14.14 6.03
CA ILE A 94 3.64 -13.22 4.89
C ILE A 94 2.38 -13.53 4.08
N SER A 95 1.98 -14.80 4.00
CA SER A 95 0.71 -15.16 3.38
C SER A 95 -0.45 -14.51 4.13
N PHE A 96 -0.51 -14.64 5.46
CA PHE A 96 -1.54 -14.06 6.29
C PHE A 96 -1.60 -12.53 6.17
N VAL A 97 -0.46 -11.85 6.37
CA VAL A 97 -0.33 -10.38 6.28
C VAL A 97 -0.84 -9.88 4.92
N TYR A 98 -0.49 -10.59 3.84
CA TYR A 98 -0.91 -10.21 2.50
C TYR A 98 -2.41 -10.40 2.27
N GLY A 99 -2.98 -11.54 2.68
CA GLY A 99 -4.41 -11.81 2.57
C GLY A 99 -5.24 -10.79 3.35
N VAL A 100 -4.87 -10.52 4.60
CA VAL A 100 -5.52 -9.49 5.43
C VAL A 100 -5.31 -8.09 4.84
N GLY A 101 -4.12 -7.77 4.33
CA GLY A 101 -3.85 -6.50 3.66
C GLY A 101 -4.75 -6.25 2.46
N LEU A 102 -4.97 -7.26 1.60
CA LEU A 102 -5.91 -7.17 0.48
C LEU A 102 -7.35 -6.91 0.95
N ILE A 103 -7.80 -7.61 2.00
CA ILE A 103 -9.12 -7.40 2.60
C ILE A 103 -9.27 -5.94 3.07
N LEU A 104 -8.27 -5.42 3.79
CA LEU A 104 -8.29 -4.05 4.30
C LEU A 104 -8.21 -3.01 3.17
N MET A 105 -7.46 -3.25 2.11
CA MET A 105 -7.48 -2.40 0.90
C MET A 105 -8.88 -2.36 0.27
N ALA A 106 -9.57 -3.49 0.23
CA ALA A 106 -10.93 -3.56 -0.28
C ALA A 106 -11.94 -2.81 0.61
N VAL A 107 -11.82 -2.96 1.93
CA VAL A 107 -12.64 -2.22 2.91
C VAL A 107 -12.37 -0.71 2.82
N GLU A 108 -11.11 -0.31 2.76
CA GLU A 108 -10.70 1.10 2.59
C GLU A 108 -11.31 1.71 1.33
N LEU A 109 -11.32 0.97 0.21
CA LEU A 109 -11.93 1.39 -1.04
C LEU A 109 -13.42 1.71 -0.85
N ILE A 110 -14.18 0.87 -0.14
CA ILE A 110 -15.59 1.13 0.17
C ILE A 110 -15.73 2.37 1.05
N LEU A 111 -14.93 2.47 2.13
CA LEU A 111 -15.00 3.57 3.08
C LEU A 111 -14.71 4.92 2.41
N ARG A 112 -13.73 4.94 1.50
CA ARG A 112 -13.38 6.12 0.71
C ARG A 112 -14.55 6.59 -0.16
N HIS A 113 -15.25 5.66 -0.82
CA HIS A 113 -16.36 5.99 -1.72
C HIS A 113 -17.67 6.33 -1.00
N ARG A 114 -17.94 5.71 0.15
CA ARG A 114 -19.16 5.97 0.95
C ARG A 114 -19.14 7.30 1.71
N ARG A 115 -18.13 8.15 1.50
CA ARG A 115 -17.98 9.47 2.16
C ARG A 115 -18.09 9.40 3.69
N LEU A 116 -17.64 8.31 4.32
CA LEU A 116 -17.45 8.27 5.78
C LEU A 116 -16.26 9.15 6.24
N THR A 117 -15.56 9.75 5.27
CA THR A 117 -14.35 10.56 5.43
C THR A 117 -14.47 11.96 6.06
N PRO A 118 -15.61 12.69 6.14
CA PRO A 118 -15.59 14.05 6.70
C PRO A 118 -15.20 14.05 8.19
N PHE A 119 -15.62 13.05 8.97
CA PHE A 119 -15.17 12.88 10.36
C PHE A 119 -13.71 12.41 10.45
N LEU A 120 -13.25 11.64 9.47
CA LEU A 120 -11.89 11.10 9.43
C LEU A 120 -10.83 12.11 8.98
N LYS A 121 -11.20 13.24 8.36
CA LYS A 121 -10.23 14.24 7.87
C LYS A 121 -9.25 14.71 8.94
N ARG A 122 -9.70 14.86 10.20
CA ARG A 122 -8.85 15.30 11.32
C ARG A 122 -7.86 14.23 11.79
N TYR A 123 -8.20 12.95 11.61
CA TYR A 123 -7.42 11.80 12.08
C TYR A 123 -6.87 10.95 10.93
N LEU A 124 -6.88 11.50 9.70
CA LEU A 124 -6.62 10.76 8.47
C LEU A 124 -5.26 10.05 8.50
N VAL A 125 -4.22 10.73 8.98
CA VAL A 125 -2.87 10.17 9.11
C VAL A 125 -2.84 9.02 10.12
N VAL A 126 -3.44 9.19 11.30
CA VAL A 126 -3.47 8.16 12.35
C VAL A 126 -4.25 6.93 11.86
N VAL A 127 -5.36 7.15 11.18
CA VAL A 127 -6.16 6.08 10.57
C VAL A 127 -5.37 5.37 9.48
N ALA A 128 -4.66 6.10 8.63
CA ALA A 128 -3.81 5.51 7.58
C ALA A 128 -2.72 4.60 8.17
N PHE A 129 -2.04 5.06 9.22
CA PHE A 129 -1.06 4.24 9.95
C PHE A 129 -1.71 3.03 10.63
N ALA A 130 -2.85 3.22 11.29
CA ALA A 130 -3.57 2.13 11.95
C ALA A 130 -3.98 1.05 10.95
N PHE A 131 -4.54 1.42 9.79
CA PHE A 131 -4.88 0.49 8.72
C PHE A 131 -3.64 -0.26 8.21
N SER A 132 -2.54 0.44 7.94
CA SER A 132 -1.29 -0.15 7.44
C SER A 132 -0.63 -1.12 8.44
N ALA A 133 -0.76 -0.85 9.75
CA ALA A 133 -0.23 -1.69 10.82
C ALA A 133 -1.16 -2.86 11.20
N LEU A 134 -2.46 -2.77 10.89
CA LEU A 134 -3.45 -3.75 11.33
C LEU A 134 -3.16 -5.20 10.86
N PRO A 135 -2.75 -5.49 9.61
CA PRO A 135 -2.38 -6.85 9.21
C PRO A 135 -1.30 -7.46 10.09
N TRP A 136 -0.30 -6.66 10.47
CA TRP A 136 0.79 -7.09 11.35
C TRP A 136 0.32 -7.34 12.77
N LEU A 137 -0.50 -6.44 13.33
CA LEU A 137 -1.06 -6.63 14.67
C LEU A 137 -1.94 -7.88 14.75
N VAL A 138 -2.81 -8.08 13.76
CA VAL A 138 -3.68 -9.27 13.70
C VAL A 138 -2.84 -10.54 13.54
N MET A 139 -1.79 -10.50 12.72
CA MET A 139 -0.83 -11.61 12.58
C MET A 139 -0.16 -11.93 13.92
N LEU A 140 0.33 -10.93 14.65
CA LEU A 140 0.98 -11.13 15.94
C LEU A 140 0.05 -11.70 17.02
N VAL A 141 -1.23 -11.34 16.97
CA VAL A 141 -2.23 -11.78 17.97
C VAL A 141 -2.80 -13.15 17.65
N ILE A 142 -3.02 -13.47 16.38
CA ILE A 142 -3.72 -14.70 15.96
C ILE A 142 -2.73 -15.73 15.41
N ASP A 143 -1.96 -15.34 14.42
CA ASP A 143 -1.18 -16.28 13.60
C ASP A 143 0.12 -16.71 14.32
N LEU A 144 0.83 -15.75 14.92
CA LEU A 144 2.09 -16.02 15.59
C LEU A 144 1.94 -17.01 16.76
N PRO A 145 0.98 -16.87 17.70
CA PRO A 145 0.79 -17.85 18.75
C PRO A 145 0.46 -19.23 18.18
N LEU A 146 -0.38 -19.29 17.14
CA LEU A 146 -0.76 -20.55 16.52
C LEU A 146 0.47 -21.28 15.93
N ILE A 147 1.35 -20.56 15.25
CA ILE A 147 2.60 -21.08 14.68
C ILE A 147 3.56 -21.55 15.78
N LEU A 148 3.78 -20.74 16.81
CA LEU A 148 4.73 -21.02 17.89
C LEU A 148 4.31 -22.19 18.78
N SER A 149 3.03 -22.47 18.82
CA SER A 149 2.45 -23.40 19.77
C SER A 149 2.80 -24.89 19.52
N ASP A 150 3.38 -25.21 18.36
CA ASP A 150 3.88 -26.56 18.00
C ASP A 150 5.40 -26.71 18.16
N VAL A 151 6.12 -25.68 18.61
CA VAL A 151 7.59 -25.68 18.64
C VAL A 151 8.10 -26.03 20.03
N ASN A 152 8.78 -27.18 20.15
CA ASN A 152 9.53 -27.52 21.34
C ASN A 152 10.97 -27.03 21.20
N TRP A 153 11.24 -25.85 21.77
CA TRP A 153 12.54 -25.18 21.67
C TRP A 153 13.67 -25.95 22.37
N GLU A 154 13.38 -26.63 23.49
CA GLU A 154 14.37 -27.41 24.23
C GLU A 154 14.85 -28.61 23.42
N LYS A 155 13.91 -29.31 22.76
CA LYS A 155 14.23 -30.48 21.94
C LYS A 155 14.62 -30.13 20.50
N SER A 156 14.49 -28.87 20.09
CA SER A 156 14.67 -28.44 18.69
C SER A 156 13.81 -29.28 17.72
N GLN A 157 12.54 -29.49 18.08
CA GLN A 157 11.61 -30.33 17.35
C GLN A 157 10.23 -29.67 17.22
N VAL A 158 9.48 -30.04 16.18
CA VAL A 158 8.09 -29.62 16.00
C VAL A 158 7.18 -30.76 16.50
N GLU A 159 6.48 -30.53 17.60
CA GLU A 159 5.62 -31.51 18.29
C GLU A 159 4.12 -31.20 18.05
N GLY A 160 3.70 -31.16 16.78
CA GLY A 160 2.33 -30.81 16.39
C GLY A 160 1.49 -32.01 15.92
N THR A 161 0.25 -32.08 16.37
CA THR A 161 -0.74 -33.03 15.84
C THR A 161 -1.13 -32.68 14.39
N PRO A 162 -1.48 -33.64 13.52
CA PRO A 162 -1.92 -33.37 12.15
C PRO A 162 -3.09 -32.38 12.07
N GLU A 163 -4.06 -32.45 12.99
CA GLU A 163 -5.21 -31.54 13.03
C GLU A 163 -4.78 -30.09 13.24
N ARG A 164 -3.80 -29.88 14.13
CA ARG A 164 -3.25 -28.55 14.42
C ARG A 164 -2.43 -27.98 13.27
N SER A 165 -1.67 -28.83 12.57
CA SER A 165 -0.99 -28.43 11.33
C SER A 165 -1.99 -27.97 10.27
N ARG A 166 -3.10 -28.68 10.09
CA ARG A 166 -4.19 -28.26 9.18
C ARG A 166 -4.80 -26.94 9.63
N ALA A 167 -5.09 -26.79 10.92
CA ALA A 167 -5.65 -25.55 11.47
C ALA A 167 -4.76 -24.33 11.17
N LYS A 168 -3.43 -24.46 11.32
CA LYS A 168 -2.46 -23.43 10.90
C LYS A 168 -2.65 -23.06 9.42
N ILE A 169 -2.60 -24.04 8.53
CA ILE A 169 -2.72 -23.77 7.09
C ILE A 169 -4.07 -23.08 6.75
N TRP A 170 -5.15 -23.50 7.41
CA TRP A 170 -6.46 -22.89 7.24
C TRP A 170 -6.48 -21.43 7.69
N VAL A 171 -6.05 -21.16 8.92
CA VAL A 171 -6.11 -19.82 9.54
C VAL A 171 -5.10 -18.86 8.89
N SER A 172 -3.87 -19.32 8.67
CA SER A 172 -2.77 -18.49 8.18
C SER A 172 -2.85 -18.21 6.68
N VAL A 173 -3.39 -19.16 5.89
CA VAL A 173 -3.25 -19.14 4.43
C VAL A 173 -4.59 -19.20 3.71
N LEU A 174 -5.36 -20.28 3.90
CA LEU A 174 -6.55 -20.52 3.08
C LEU A 174 -7.67 -19.51 3.36
N VAL A 175 -8.00 -19.27 4.63
CA VAL A 175 -9.08 -18.34 5.01
C VAL A 175 -8.80 -16.91 4.55
N PRO A 176 -7.62 -16.30 4.83
CA PRO A 176 -7.31 -14.96 4.32
C PRO A 176 -7.34 -14.88 2.79
N ALA A 177 -6.84 -15.89 2.08
CA ALA A 177 -6.85 -15.89 0.61
C ALA A 177 -8.25 -16.01 0.01
N ILE A 178 -9.09 -16.90 0.53
CA ILE A 178 -10.47 -17.06 0.09
C ILE A 178 -11.25 -15.78 0.40
N LEU A 179 -11.13 -15.24 1.62
CA LEU A 179 -11.83 -14.02 2.02
C LEU A 179 -11.40 -12.81 1.18
N ALA A 180 -10.11 -12.66 0.86
CA ALA A 180 -9.63 -11.59 0.00
C ALA A 180 -10.33 -11.61 -1.37
N VAL A 181 -10.38 -12.79 -2.03
CA VAL A 181 -11.06 -12.94 -3.32
C VAL A 181 -12.56 -12.67 -3.20
N VAL A 182 -13.24 -13.27 -2.22
CA VAL A 182 -14.69 -13.11 -2.01
C VAL A 182 -15.04 -11.64 -1.76
N ILE A 183 -14.30 -10.96 -0.89
CA ILE A 183 -14.58 -9.54 -0.57
C ILE A 183 -14.31 -8.66 -1.78
N CYS A 184 -13.21 -8.86 -2.52
CA CYS A 184 -12.95 -8.12 -3.75
C CYS A 184 -14.05 -8.34 -4.79
N LEU A 185 -14.51 -9.58 -4.95
CA LEU A 185 -15.61 -9.94 -5.83
C LEU A 185 -16.91 -9.23 -5.41
N VAL A 186 -17.28 -9.27 -4.14
CA VAL A 186 -18.46 -8.56 -3.61
C VAL A 186 -18.38 -7.06 -3.91
N ILE A 187 -17.21 -6.44 -3.74
CA ILE A 187 -17.00 -5.02 -4.02
C ILE A 187 -17.17 -4.67 -5.51
N THR A 188 -16.83 -5.59 -6.43
CA THR A 188 -17.11 -5.37 -7.85
C THR A 188 -18.60 -5.21 -8.13
N PHE A 189 -19.46 -5.90 -7.38
CA PHE A 189 -20.91 -5.80 -7.51
C PHE A 189 -21.55 -4.62 -6.75
N ILE A 190 -20.84 -4.02 -5.79
CA ILE A 190 -21.34 -2.83 -5.10
C ILE A 190 -21.22 -1.62 -6.02
N ASN A 191 -22.33 -1.02 -6.43
CA ASN A 191 -22.30 0.27 -7.12
C ASN A 191 -21.69 1.33 -6.19
N LEU A 192 -20.46 1.74 -6.48
CA LEU A 192 -19.82 2.87 -5.84
C LEU A 192 -20.14 4.08 -6.71
N GLU A 193 -21.17 4.82 -6.32
CA GLU A 193 -21.52 6.04 -7.03
C GLU A 193 -20.32 6.98 -7.03
N PRO A 194 -19.97 7.53 -8.20
CA PRO A 194 -18.90 8.49 -8.25
C PRO A 194 -19.23 9.69 -7.38
N VAL A 195 -18.21 10.21 -6.70
CA VAL A 195 -18.32 11.50 -6.00
C VAL A 195 -18.52 12.56 -7.08
N MET A 196 -19.77 12.84 -7.45
CA MET A 196 -20.09 14.11 -8.10
C MET A 196 -19.72 15.17 -7.08
N ASN A 197 -18.59 15.84 -7.32
CA ASN A 197 -18.30 17.14 -6.74
C ASN A 197 -19.41 18.05 -7.28
N THR A 198 -20.56 18.09 -6.60
CA THR A 198 -21.48 19.20 -6.79
C THR A 198 -20.64 20.44 -6.57
N PRO A 199 -20.41 21.27 -7.60
CA PRO A 199 -19.67 22.50 -7.42
C PRO A 199 -20.43 23.25 -6.34
N GLU A 200 -19.76 23.48 -5.20
CA GLU A 200 -20.32 24.24 -4.11
C GLU A 200 -20.90 25.51 -4.71
N THR A 201 -22.23 25.57 -4.72
CA THR A 201 -23.01 26.72 -5.16
C THR A 201 -22.94 27.79 -4.06
N GLY A 202 -21.73 28.03 -3.54
CA GLY A 202 -21.42 28.88 -2.40
C GLY A 202 -20.95 30.29 -2.80
N TYR A 203 -20.74 30.57 -4.09
CA TYR A 203 -20.27 31.88 -4.56
C TYR A 203 -21.37 32.81 -5.08
N ARG A 204 -22.66 32.53 -4.85
CA ARG A 204 -23.76 33.41 -5.32
C ARG A 204 -24.54 34.16 -4.24
N LEU A 205 -24.09 34.15 -2.98
CA LEU A 205 -24.76 34.90 -1.90
C LEU A 205 -23.96 36.05 -1.28
N SER A 206 -22.91 36.55 -1.93
CA SER A 206 -22.11 37.69 -1.41
C SER A 206 -22.17 38.99 -2.24
N THR A 207 -22.85 39.01 -3.40
CA THR A 207 -22.98 40.23 -4.23
C THR A 207 -24.34 40.93 -4.15
N ARG A 208 -25.29 40.45 -3.32
CA ARG A 208 -26.58 41.15 -3.10
C ARG A 208 -26.63 42.09 -1.89
N PHE A 209 -25.55 42.22 -1.11
CA PHE A 209 -25.49 43.15 0.03
C PHE A 209 -24.69 44.44 -0.21
N LEU A 210 -24.17 44.68 -1.41
CA LEU A 210 -23.42 45.90 -1.77
C LEU A 210 -24.16 46.82 -2.74
N ALA A 211 -25.48 46.71 -2.83
CA ALA A 211 -26.32 47.66 -3.56
C ALA A 211 -27.42 48.18 -2.64
N THR A 212 -27.06 49.04 -1.68
CA THR A 212 -27.88 50.16 -1.15
C THR A 212 -27.20 50.77 0.08
N SER A 213 -26.24 51.67 -0.15
CA SER A 213 -25.97 52.73 0.83
C SER A 213 -25.50 53.97 0.08
N HIS A 214 -26.50 54.78 -0.26
CA HIS A 214 -26.42 56.18 -0.62
C HIS A 214 -25.39 56.96 0.23
N GLU A 215 -24.45 57.61 -0.44
CA GLU A 215 -24.35 59.07 -0.48
C GLU A 215 -24.74 59.86 0.79
N ARG A 216 -23.73 60.34 1.52
CA ARG A 216 -23.73 61.70 2.12
C ARG A 216 -22.31 62.22 2.30
N ARG A 217 -21.99 63.29 1.56
CA ARG A 217 -20.87 64.22 1.83
C ARG A 217 -21.27 65.16 2.97
N PHE A 218 -20.39 65.41 3.94
CA PHE A 218 -19.73 66.71 4.21
C PHE A 218 -18.82 66.66 5.47
N ILE A 219 -17.72 67.41 5.36
CA ILE A 219 -16.48 67.62 6.16
C ILE A 219 -16.73 68.71 7.26
N PRO A 220 -15.85 69.14 8.23
CA PRO A 220 -14.50 68.73 8.72
C PRO A 220 -14.33 68.62 10.27
N ASP A 221 -13.05 68.36 10.64
CA ASP A 221 -12.27 68.86 11.79
C ASP A 221 -12.34 68.15 13.14
N TYR A 222 -11.20 67.56 13.54
CA TYR A 222 -10.46 67.98 14.73
C TYR A 222 -9.02 67.45 14.69
N ASN A 223 -8.06 68.37 14.76
CA ASN A 223 -6.66 68.12 15.12
C ASN A 223 -6.57 67.67 16.58
N HIS A 224 -5.81 66.62 16.91
CA HIS A 224 -4.78 66.74 17.95
C HIS A 224 -3.78 65.59 17.98
N HIS A 225 -2.54 66.01 18.22
CA HIS A 225 -1.29 65.29 18.43
C HIS A 225 -1.39 64.02 19.30
N HIS A 226 -0.68 62.96 18.91
CA HIS A 226 0.49 62.55 19.71
C HIS A 226 1.49 61.68 18.93
N VAL A 227 2.73 62.11 19.06
CA VAL A 227 3.99 61.51 18.63
C VAL A 227 4.35 60.33 19.52
N GLN A 228 4.80 59.20 18.96
CA GLN A 228 6.04 58.54 19.40
C GLN A 228 6.57 57.55 18.34
N GLN A 229 7.75 57.92 17.83
CA GLN A 229 8.66 57.12 17.01
C GLN A 229 9.36 56.06 17.86
N TYR A 230 9.69 54.89 17.29
CA TYR A 230 11.04 54.30 17.42
C TYR A 230 11.37 53.38 16.23
N HIS A 231 12.52 53.70 15.61
CA HIS A 231 13.45 52.99 14.71
C HIS A 231 13.04 51.72 13.95
N GLN A 232 13.14 51.66 12.60
CA GLN A 232 14.32 51.82 11.70
C GLN A 232 15.16 50.54 11.57
N ARG A 233 14.93 49.80 10.48
CA ARG A 233 16.03 49.33 9.61
C ARG A 233 15.52 49.04 8.19
N GLN A 234 15.76 49.99 7.30
CA GLN A 234 15.75 49.80 5.85
C GLN A 234 17.13 49.27 5.42
N THR A 235 17.13 48.33 4.48
CA THR A 235 18.22 48.20 3.51
C THR A 235 17.62 48.30 2.12
N ILE A 236 17.90 49.45 1.52
CA ILE A 236 17.65 49.85 0.15
C ILE A 236 18.73 49.21 -0.73
N ASN A 237 18.37 48.79 -1.94
CA ASN A 237 19.21 48.98 -3.12
C ASN A 237 18.29 49.15 -4.34
N ASN A 238 18.02 50.41 -4.64
CA ASN A 238 17.53 50.87 -5.94
C ASN A 238 18.74 51.12 -6.84
N TYR A 239 18.72 50.59 -8.06
CA TYR A 239 19.35 51.27 -9.20
C TYR A 239 18.24 51.87 -10.06
N HIS A 240 18.31 53.20 -10.17
CA HIS A 240 17.48 54.10 -10.95
C HIS A 240 17.90 54.09 -12.44
N THR A 241 17.00 54.64 -13.29
CA THR A 241 17.27 55.35 -14.57
C THR A 241 16.94 54.50 -15.82
N SER A 242 16.04 54.87 -16.75
CA SER A 242 15.48 56.17 -17.12
C SER A 242 14.07 56.05 -17.73
N GLN A 243 13.34 57.16 -17.64
CA GLN A 243 12.04 57.42 -18.26
C GLN A 243 12.14 57.58 -19.78
N HIS A 244 11.07 57.19 -20.49
CA HIS A 244 10.49 58.01 -21.55
C HIS A 244 8.97 57.82 -21.56
N ALA A 245 8.25 58.95 -21.58
CA ALA A 245 6.82 59.10 -21.85
C ALA A 245 6.48 58.51 -23.24
N THR A 246 5.29 58.02 -23.57
CA THR A 246 3.97 58.67 -23.51
C THR A 246 2.97 57.62 -24.00
N GLU A 247 1.88 57.35 -23.31
CA GLU A 247 0.52 57.22 -23.89
C GLU A 247 -0.47 56.65 -22.87
N SER A 248 -1.56 57.38 -22.74
CA SER A 248 -2.77 57.03 -22.03
C SER A 248 -3.46 55.83 -22.67
N GLN A 249 -3.59 54.74 -21.93
CA GLN A 249 -4.76 53.86 -21.99
C GLN A 249 -4.91 53.12 -20.66
N HIS A 250 -6.11 53.25 -20.10
CA HIS A 250 -6.54 52.77 -18.80
C HIS A 250 -6.35 51.23 -18.69
N PRO A 251 -5.51 50.69 -17.79
CA PRO A 251 -5.57 49.27 -17.49
C PRO A 251 -6.68 49.07 -16.46
N ASN A 252 -7.77 48.44 -16.89
CA ASN A 252 -8.71 47.79 -15.98
C ASN A 252 -7.95 46.69 -15.23
N ASN A 253 -7.40 47.04 -14.07
CA ASN A 253 -6.87 46.10 -13.10
C ASN A 253 -8.06 45.35 -12.46
N HIS A 254 -8.62 44.39 -13.19
CA HIS A 254 -9.30 43.28 -12.53
C HIS A 254 -8.20 42.39 -11.93
N PRO A 255 -8.19 42.15 -10.61
CA PRO A 255 -7.34 41.11 -10.06
C PRO A 255 -7.70 39.83 -10.81
N ALA A 256 -6.71 39.25 -11.49
CA ALA A 256 -6.85 37.94 -12.08
C ALA A 256 -7.23 36.99 -10.95
N ASP A 257 -8.52 36.66 -10.87
CA ASP A 257 -9.03 35.66 -9.96
C ASP A 257 -8.33 34.36 -10.35
N VAL A 258 -7.28 34.02 -9.60
CA VAL A 258 -6.59 32.75 -9.70
C VAL A 258 -7.57 31.72 -9.15
N THR A 259 -8.56 31.36 -9.96
CA THR A 259 -9.45 30.23 -9.70
C THR A 259 -8.57 29.00 -9.60
N PHE A 260 -8.26 28.59 -8.37
CA PHE A 260 -7.74 27.28 -8.06
C PHE A 260 -8.78 26.26 -8.53
N GLN A 261 -8.64 25.79 -9.75
CA GLN A 261 -9.34 24.61 -10.23
C GLN A 261 -8.84 23.43 -9.39
N THR A 262 -9.57 23.10 -8.32
CA THR A 262 -9.39 21.83 -7.63
C THR A 262 -9.60 20.72 -8.66
N PRO A 263 -8.60 19.87 -8.92
CA PRO A 263 -8.71 18.83 -9.92
C PRO A 263 -9.89 17.93 -9.56
N THR A 264 -10.85 17.86 -10.48
CA THR A 264 -11.96 16.90 -10.44
C THR A 264 -11.38 15.50 -10.53
N LEU A 265 -11.30 14.82 -9.39
CA LEU A 265 -10.94 13.41 -9.30
C LEU A 265 -11.98 12.62 -10.11
N SER A 266 -11.56 12.07 -11.24
CA SER A 266 -12.41 11.45 -12.26
C SER A 266 -13.09 10.18 -11.76
N THR A 267 -14.38 10.07 -12.05
CA THR A 267 -15.28 8.94 -11.77
C THR A 267 -14.79 7.61 -12.38
N THR A 268 -13.91 7.70 -13.38
CA THR A 268 -13.27 6.59 -14.09
C THR A 268 -12.33 5.76 -13.20
N ASN A 269 -11.87 6.28 -12.06
CA ASN A 269 -10.83 5.63 -11.25
C ASN A 269 -11.38 4.50 -10.37
N ALA A 270 -12.66 4.55 -9.96
CA ALA A 270 -13.21 3.56 -9.04
C ALA A 270 -13.33 2.16 -9.67
N VAL A 271 -13.72 2.10 -10.95
CA VAL A 271 -13.90 0.83 -11.66
C VAL A 271 -12.55 0.16 -11.90
N SER A 272 -11.55 0.92 -12.35
CA SER A 272 -10.20 0.38 -12.57
C SER A 272 -9.56 -0.09 -11.26
N GLU A 273 -9.69 0.66 -10.17
CA GLU A 273 -9.21 0.25 -8.83
C GLU A 273 -9.80 -1.09 -8.38
N LYS A 274 -11.11 -1.28 -8.52
CA LYS A 274 -11.78 -2.54 -8.19
C LYS A 274 -11.26 -3.70 -9.02
N CYS A 275 -11.14 -3.50 -10.34
CA CYS A 275 -10.65 -4.52 -11.26
C CYS A 275 -9.21 -4.92 -10.93
N VAL A 276 -8.34 -3.95 -10.67
CA VAL A 276 -6.95 -4.20 -10.27
C VAL A 276 -6.89 -4.94 -8.95
N LEU A 277 -7.68 -4.52 -7.94
CA LEU A 277 -7.69 -5.18 -6.65
C LEU A 277 -8.18 -6.64 -6.73
N LEU A 278 -9.25 -6.89 -7.49
CA LEU A 278 -9.72 -8.25 -7.76
C LEU A 278 -8.65 -9.08 -8.50
N PHE A 279 -8.00 -8.50 -9.50
CA PHE A 279 -6.95 -9.16 -10.26
C PHE A 279 -5.76 -9.55 -9.37
N VAL A 280 -5.29 -8.64 -8.51
CA VAL A 280 -4.23 -8.91 -7.53
C VAL A 280 -4.68 -9.98 -6.53
N ALA A 281 -5.93 -9.95 -6.06
CA ALA A 281 -6.45 -10.98 -5.16
C ALA A 281 -6.51 -12.37 -5.82
N LEU A 282 -6.89 -12.45 -7.10
CA LEU A 282 -6.88 -13.71 -7.86
C LEU A 282 -5.46 -14.25 -8.07
N ILE A 283 -4.49 -13.38 -8.41
CA ILE A 283 -3.09 -13.78 -8.52
C ILE A 283 -2.56 -14.30 -7.17
N TYR A 284 -2.83 -13.58 -6.09
CA TYR A 284 -2.46 -14.02 -4.75
C TYR A 284 -3.05 -15.39 -4.42
N PHE A 285 -4.34 -15.61 -4.69
CA PHE A 285 -5.00 -16.89 -4.50
C PHE A 285 -4.34 -18.02 -5.30
N ILE A 286 -4.12 -17.81 -6.61
CA ILE A 286 -3.49 -18.79 -7.51
C ILE A 286 -2.07 -19.11 -7.07
N CYS A 287 -1.32 -18.12 -6.58
CA CYS A 287 0.06 -18.31 -6.15
C CYS A 287 0.19 -19.10 -4.85
N VAL A 288 -0.73 -18.92 -3.91
CA VAL A 288 -0.55 -19.37 -2.52
C VAL A 288 -1.39 -20.61 -2.18
N VAL A 289 -2.62 -20.71 -2.69
CA VAL A 289 -3.56 -21.78 -2.33
C VAL A 289 -3.09 -23.18 -2.78
N PRO A 290 -2.49 -23.39 -3.97
CA PRO A 290 -2.03 -24.72 -4.37
C PRO A 290 -1.00 -25.32 -3.40
N GLN A 291 -0.09 -24.49 -2.88
CA GLN A 291 0.89 -24.92 -1.88
C GLN A 291 0.19 -25.35 -0.58
N ALA A 292 -0.74 -24.54 -0.08
CA ALA A 292 -1.51 -24.83 1.13
C ALA A 292 -2.37 -26.10 0.98
N ALA A 293 -3.03 -26.25 -0.17
CA ALA A 293 -3.87 -27.41 -0.47
C ALA A 293 -3.06 -28.71 -0.49
N LEU A 294 -1.81 -28.67 -0.96
CA LEU A 294 -0.90 -29.83 -0.93
C LEU A 294 -0.66 -30.33 0.50
N PHE A 295 -0.50 -29.42 1.46
CA PHE A 295 -0.26 -29.77 2.87
C PHE A 295 -1.52 -30.23 3.62
N VAL A 296 -2.71 -29.82 3.17
CA VAL A 296 -3.99 -30.25 3.76
C VAL A 296 -4.49 -31.56 3.15
N SER A 297 -4.04 -31.90 1.94
CA SER A 297 -4.52 -33.07 1.22
C SER A 297 -4.12 -34.39 1.89
N ASP A 298 -5.11 -35.25 2.15
CA ASP A 298 -4.92 -36.65 2.57
C ASP A 298 -4.57 -37.59 1.40
N SER A 299 -4.26 -37.02 0.24
CA SER A 299 -4.04 -37.82 -0.97
C SER A 299 -2.78 -38.69 -0.86
N LYS A 300 -2.92 -39.95 -1.27
CA LYS A 300 -1.82 -40.92 -1.41
C LYS A 300 -0.99 -40.59 -2.66
N ILE A 301 -0.45 -39.38 -2.75
CA ILE A 301 0.46 -38.97 -3.82
C ILE A 301 1.81 -39.65 -3.59
N SER A 302 2.46 -40.11 -4.66
CA SER A 302 3.80 -40.67 -4.53
C SER A 302 4.77 -39.60 -4.03
N VAL A 303 5.73 -39.98 -3.17
CA VAL A 303 6.69 -39.05 -2.57
C VAL A 303 7.40 -38.19 -3.65
N ARG A 304 7.72 -38.79 -4.80
CA ARG A 304 8.34 -38.10 -5.94
C ARG A 304 7.45 -36.99 -6.50
N ILE A 305 6.15 -37.26 -6.72
CA ILE A 305 5.21 -36.26 -7.24
C ILE A 305 5.00 -35.15 -6.20
N PHE A 306 4.88 -35.51 -4.92
CA PHE A 306 4.74 -34.54 -3.84
C PHE A 306 5.92 -33.56 -3.79
N LEU A 307 7.16 -34.05 -3.89
CA LEU A 307 8.35 -33.19 -3.90
C LEU A 307 8.40 -32.25 -5.11
N ILE A 308 8.03 -32.75 -6.31
CA ILE A 308 7.97 -31.93 -7.52
C ILE A 308 6.92 -30.83 -7.39
N LEU A 309 5.71 -31.17 -6.92
CA LEU A 309 4.64 -30.20 -6.70
C LEU A 309 5.03 -29.19 -5.61
N LEU A 310 5.60 -29.65 -4.50
CA LEU A 310 6.03 -28.78 -3.41
C LEU A 310 7.06 -27.76 -3.89
N HIS A 311 8.08 -28.21 -4.64
CA HIS A 311 9.11 -27.32 -5.17
C HIS A 311 8.53 -26.34 -6.20
N SER A 312 7.62 -26.81 -7.07
CA SER A 312 6.98 -25.96 -8.08
C SER A 312 6.09 -24.89 -7.45
N PHE A 313 5.22 -25.29 -6.51
CA PHE A 313 4.33 -24.39 -5.78
C PHE A 313 5.10 -23.44 -4.85
N TYR A 314 6.23 -23.86 -4.31
CA TYR A 314 7.13 -22.97 -3.57
C TYR A 314 7.56 -21.77 -4.42
N TRP A 315 8.04 -22.00 -5.65
CA TRP A 315 8.46 -20.91 -6.53
C TRP A 315 7.28 -20.06 -7.03
N ILE A 316 6.15 -20.70 -7.34
CA ILE A 316 4.92 -20.00 -7.71
C ILE A 316 4.42 -19.08 -6.57
N CYS A 317 4.53 -19.53 -5.31
CA CYS A 317 4.19 -18.75 -4.14
C CYS A 317 5.10 -17.52 -3.99
N ASN A 318 6.41 -17.67 -4.20
CA ASN A 318 7.35 -16.52 -4.20
C ASN A 318 7.13 -15.57 -5.38
N PHE A 319 6.62 -16.07 -6.50
CA PHE A 319 6.40 -15.26 -7.71
C PHE A 319 5.37 -14.14 -7.48
N ARG A 320 4.47 -14.30 -6.49
CA ARG A 320 3.52 -13.24 -6.09
C ARG A 320 4.22 -11.95 -5.66
N SER A 321 5.37 -12.05 -5.01
CA SER A 321 6.16 -10.91 -4.51
C SER A 321 6.87 -10.15 -5.64
N ILE A 322 6.75 -10.65 -6.88
CA ILE A 322 7.16 -9.97 -8.11
C ILE A 322 5.93 -9.46 -8.86
N LEU A 323 4.94 -10.34 -9.11
CA LEU A 323 3.76 -9.98 -9.90
C LEU A 323 2.94 -8.85 -9.29
N THR A 324 2.69 -8.94 -7.98
CA THR A 324 1.79 -7.99 -7.33
C THR A 324 2.35 -6.57 -7.29
N PRO A 325 3.62 -6.30 -6.90
CA PRO A 325 4.15 -4.97 -7.01
C PRO A 325 4.29 -4.52 -8.47
N ALA A 326 4.56 -5.41 -9.44
CA ALA A 326 4.57 -5.05 -10.85
C ALA A 326 3.23 -4.45 -11.30
N ILE A 327 2.12 -5.12 -10.96
CA ILE A 327 0.76 -4.65 -11.27
C ILE A 327 0.51 -3.28 -10.64
N TRP A 328 0.89 -3.10 -9.38
CA TRP A 328 0.74 -1.83 -8.70
C TRP A 328 1.62 -0.73 -9.29
N VAL A 329 2.82 -1.04 -9.77
CA VAL A 329 3.69 -0.08 -10.48
C VAL A 329 3.02 0.39 -11.77
N PHE A 330 2.51 -0.53 -12.59
CA PHE A 330 1.80 -0.16 -13.82
C PHE A 330 0.57 0.69 -13.52
N TYR A 331 -0.25 0.25 -12.56
CA TYR A 331 -1.42 1.01 -12.13
C TYR A 331 -1.04 2.40 -11.60
N CYS A 332 0.02 2.51 -10.78
CA CYS A 332 0.45 3.78 -10.21
C CYS A 332 1.13 4.71 -11.21
N ALA A 333 1.66 4.20 -12.33
CA ALA A 333 2.31 5.00 -13.37
C ALA A 333 1.31 5.75 -14.26
N GLU A 334 0.06 5.29 -14.32
CA GLU A 334 -1.02 5.94 -15.07
C GLU A 334 -1.59 7.18 -14.36
N PHE A 335 -1.22 7.41 -13.08
CA PHE A 335 -1.73 8.49 -12.22
C PHE A 335 -0.64 9.19 -11.41
#